data_AF-A0A2S6MIQ4-F1
#
_entry.id   AF-A0A2S6MIQ4-F1
#
_cell.length_a   1.000
_cell.length_b   1.000
_cell.length_c   1.000
_cell.angle_alpha   90.00
_cell.angle_beta   90.00
_cell.angle_gamma   90.00
#
_symmetry.space_group_name_H-M   'P 1'
#
loop_
_entity.id
_entity.type
_entity.pdbx_description
1 polymer ?
#
loop_
_entity_poly.entity_id
_entity_poly.type
_entity_poly.pdbx_seq_one_letter_code
_entity_poly.pdbx_strand_id
1 'polypeptide(L)'
;MSPATDLTASEFAAQLRLHGFFRLPAEGQFADVRSKGCPRTAPVMLGKRINRQATLNALLAARKARQDAAAAQEAAQAERERVAGLIAPQAMPGARAGLQGPAAIAQLADDFITITTRNEGAALPDLIRMGWRKSQIFEHADAARTLAYSRQNGVAA
;
A
#
# COMPACT_ATOMS: atom_id res chain seq x y z
N MET A 1 36.26 29.11 -1.67
CA MET A 1 34.80 28.98 -1.75
C MET A 1 34.23 30.35 -2.05
N SER A 2 33.76 30.58 -3.28
CA SER A 2 33.17 31.87 -3.65
C SER A 2 31.94 32.14 -2.79
N PRO A 3 31.74 33.36 -2.26
CA PRO A 3 30.51 33.67 -1.53
C PRO A 3 29.35 33.51 -2.51
N ALA A 4 28.41 32.61 -2.20
CA ALA A 4 27.19 32.48 -2.97
C ALA A 4 26.53 33.86 -3.03
N THR A 5 26.53 34.46 -4.22
CA THR A 5 26.00 35.80 -4.45
C THR A 5 24.53 35.79 -4.03
N ASP A 6 24.16 36.65 -3.08
CA ASP A 6 22.76 36.78 -2.68
C ASP A 6 21.92 37.18 -3.89
N LEU A 7 20.72 36.62 -4.01
CA LEU A 7 19.83 36.90 -5.13
C LEU A 7 19.44 38.38 -5.14
N THR A 8 19.24 38.92 -6.34
CA THR A 8 18.60 40.21 -6.49
C THR A 8 17.12 40.13 -6.07
N ALA A 9 16.50 41.29 -5.83
CA ALA A 9 15.09 41.33 -5.42
C ALA A 9 14.15 40.80 -6.52
N SER A 10 14.46 41.06 -7.79
CA SER A 10 13.66 40.60 -8.95
C SER A 10 13.78 39.09 -9.14
N GLU A 11 15.00 38.54 -9.07
CA GLU A 11 15.23 37.10 -9.15
C GLU A 11 14.53 36.36 -8.01
N PHE A 12 14.65 36.87 -6.78
CA PHE A 12 13.96 36.29 -5.65
C PHE A 12 12.44 36.30 -5.83
N ALA A 13 11.87 37.42 -6.29
CA ALA A 13 10.42 37.50 -6.56
C ALA A 13 9.99 36.51 -7.67
N ALA A 14 10.80 36.35 -8.72
CA ALA A 14 10.54 35.36 -9.77
C ALA A 14 10.59 33.93 -9.23
N GLN A 15 11.58 33.61 -8.40
CA GLN A 15 11.73 32.30 -7.75
C GLN A 15 10.57 31.98 -6.81
N LEU A 16 10.14 32.95 -5.99
CA LEU A 16 8.98 32.79 -5.13
C LEU A 16 7.72 32.45 -5.96
N ARG A 17 7.47 33.16 -7.06
CA ARG A 17 6.34 32.87 -7.96
C ARG A 17 6.45 31.50 -8.61
N LEU A 18 7.62 31.17 -9.16
CA LEU A 18 7.89 29.89 -9.83
C LEU A 18 7.59 28.70 -8.90
N HIS A 19 8.05 28.80 -7.65
CA HIS A 19 7.89 27.75 -6.66
C HIS A 19 6.57 27.84 -5.87
N GLY A 20 5.75 28.87 -6.06
CA GLY A 20 4.48 29.04 -5.35
C GLY A 20 4.66 29.39 -3.87
N PHE A 21 5.60 30.28 -3.57
CA PHE A 21 5.76 30.89 -2.27
C PHE A 21 5.23 32.32 -2.29
N PHE A 22 4.55 32.71 -1.21
CA PHE A 22 3.95 34.04 -1.07
C PHE A 22 4.44 34.71 0.20
N ARG A 23 4.84 35.99 0.12
CA ARG A 23 5.23 36.75 1.30
C ARG A 23 3.99 37.28 2.00
N LEU A 24 3.85 37.01 3.30
CA LEU A 24 2.82 37.54 4.18
C LEU A 24 3.36 38.80 4.88
N PRO A 25 2.98 40.02 4.45
CA PRO A 25 3.60 41.24 4.97
C PRO A 25 3.28 41.48 6.45
N ALA A 26 2.06 41.15 6.88
CA ALA A 26 1.59 41.33 8.25
C ALA A 26 2.36 40.48 9.27
N GLU A 27 2.83 39.30 8.84
CA GLU A 27 3.49 38.33 9.72
C GLU A 27 5.01 38.31 9.53
N GLY A 28 5.51 38.98 8.48
CA GLY A 28 6.93 38.94 8.11
C GLY A 28 7.40 37.56 7.64
N GLN A 29 6.49 36.63 7.32
CA GLN A 29 6.79 35.25 6.96
C GLN A 29 6.48 34.96 5.49
N PHE A 30 6.90 33.79 5.02
CA PHE A 30 6.61 33.27 3.69
C PHE A 30 5.73 32.03 3.81
N ALA A 31 4.63 31.98 3.06
CA ALA A 31 3.73 30.85 2.99
C ALA A 31 3.99 30.03 1.73
N ASP A 32 3.96 28.72 1.87
CA ASP A 32 3.94 27.78 0.75
C ASP A 32 2.49 27.53 0.31
N VAL A 33 2.03 28.23 -0.72
CA VAL A 33 0.62 28.13 -1.17
C VAL A 33 0.33 26.85 -1.97
N ARG A 34 1.35 26.08 -2.35
CA ARG A 34 1.17 24.78 -3.01
C ARG A 34 1.03 23.63 -2.02
N SER A 35 1.46 23.83 -0.78
CA SER A 35 1.30 22.83 0.28
C SER A 35 -0.02 23.01 1.01
N LYS A 36 -0.70 21.90 1.32
CA LYS A 36 -1.92 21.91 2.17
C LYS A 36 -1.62 22.58 3.52
N GLY A 37 -2.51 23.46 3.95
CA GLY A 37 -2.37 24.21 5.21
C GLY A 37 -1.46 25.44 5.13
N CYS A 38 -0.94 25.78 3.95
CA CYS A 38 -0.14 26.99 3.70
C CYS A 38 0.96 27.24 4.76
N PRO A 39 1.86 26.27 4.99
CA PRO A 39 2.82 26.34 6.07
C PRO A 39 3.75 27.55 5.92
N ARG A 40 4.03 28.18 7.07
CA ARG A 40 4.77 29.44 7.14
C ARG A 40 6.23 29.20 7.51
N THR A 41 7.11 29.96 6.89
CA THR A 41 8.56 29.92 7.11
C THR A 41 9.08 31.33 7.32
N ALA A 42 9.86 31.55 8.37
CA ALA A 42 10.51 32.82 8.63
C ALA A 42 11.65 33.09 7.64
N PRO A 43 11.92 34.36 7.26
CA PRO A 43 13.08 34.71 6.46
C PRO A 43 14.39 34.40 7.18
N VAL A 44 15.40 34.03 6.41
CA VAL A 44 16.78 34.02 6.89
C VAL A 44 17.32 35.44 6.78
N MET A 45 17.80 36.00 7.88
CA MET A 45 18.31 37.37 7.95
C MET A 45 19.84 37.40 7.79
N LEU A 46 20.34 38.38 7.05
CA LEU A 46 21.75 38.78 6.97
C LEU A 46 21.88 40.17 7.60
N GLY A 47 22.02 40.22 8.92
CA GLY A 47 21.91 41.47 9.68
C GLY A 47 20.49 42.04 9.60
N LYS A 48 20.35 43.28 9.12
CA LYS A 48 19.05 43.96 8.99
C LYS A 48 18.30 43.66 7.67
N ARG A 49 18.92 42.94 6.73
CA ARG A 49 18.32 42.59 5.43
C ARG A 49 18.00 41.11 5.35
N ILE A 50 17.01 40.75 4.54
CA ILE A 50 16.73 39.34 4.22
C ILE A 50 17.85 38.82 3.34
N ASN A 51 18.41 37.66 3.69
CA ASN A 51 19.25 36.85 2.81
C ASN A 51 18.33 36.08 1.88
N ARG A 52 18.21 36.52 0.63
CA ARG A 52 17.21 36.01 -0.31
C ARG A 52 17.53 34.60 -0.75
N GLN A 53 18.80 34.32 -1.04
CA GLN A 53 19.22 32.97 -1.41
C GLN A 53 19.00 31.98 -0.26
N ALA A 54 19.42 32.33 0.96
CA ALA A 54 19.25 31.44 2.11
C ALA A 54 17.76 31.26 2.48
N THR A 55 16.94 32.31 2.33
CA THR A 55 15.48 32.22 2.55
C THR A 55 14.82 31.28 1.54
N LEU A 56 15.17 31.39 0.25
CA LEU A 56 14.67 30.48 -0.78
C LEU A 56 15.07 29.02 -0.48
N ASN A 57 16.32 28.80 -0.09
CA ASN A 57 16.81 27.47 0.28
C ASN A 57 16.06 26.91 1.49
N ALA A 58 15.81 27.73 2.52
CA ALA A 58 15.03 27.32 3.70
C ALA A 58 13.59 26.94 3.34
N LEU A 59 12.95 27.70 2.45
CA LEU A 59 11.60 27.41 1.97
C LEU A 59 11.52 26.07 1.23
N LEU A 60 12.46 25.82 0.33
CA LEU A 60 12.54 24.57 -0.43
C LEU A 60 12.85 23.37 0.49
N ALA A 61 13.79 23.54 1.42
CA ALA A 61 14.12 22.52 2.40
C ALA A 61 12.92 22.17 3.29
N ALA A 62 12.17 23.18 3.76
CA ALA A 62 10.97 22.97 4.57
C ALA A 62 9.88 22.21 3.79
N ARG A 63 9.71 22.51 2.49
CA ARG A 63 8.79 21.75 1.62
C ARG A 63 9.25 20.30 1.47
N LYS A 64 10.53 20.09 1.17
CA LYS A 64 11.09 18.74 1.01
C LYS A 64 10.91 17.91 2.28
N ALA A 65 11.22 18.46 3.45
CA ALA A 65 11.06 17.77 4.73
C ALA A 65 9.61 17.30 4.96
N ARG A 66 8.61 18.10 4.55
CA ARG A 66 7.19 17.69 4.61
C ARG A 66 6.84 16.58 3.65
N GLN A 67 7.36 16.64 2.41
CA GLN A 67 7.15 15.58 1.42
C GLN A 67 7.78 14.26 1.87
N ASP A 68 9.00 14.31 2.40
CA ASP A 68 9.71 13.14 2.92
C ASP A 68 8.96 12.55 4.14
N ALA A 69 8.40 13.40 5.02
CA ALA A 69 7.59 12.95 6.15
C ALA A 69 6.27 12.28 5.71
N ALA A 70 5.60 12.79 4.67
CA ALA A 70 4.39 12.18 4.12
C ALA A 70 4.69 10.81 3.50
N ALA A 71 5.76 10.70 2.71
CA ALA A 71 6.21 9.43 2.13
C ALA A 71 6.54 8.38 3.21
N ALA A 72 7.17 8.81 4.32
CA ALA A 72 7.46 7.92 5.44
C ALA A 72 6.17 7.41 6.13
N GLN A 73 5.13 8.24 6.24
CA GLN A 73 3.84 7.82 6.78
C GLN A 73 3.12 6.81 5.87
N GLU A 74 3.16 7.02 4.56
CA GLU A 74 2.60 6.07 3.58
C GLU A 74 3.32 4.71 3.64
N ALA A 75 4.66 4.72 3.70
CA ALA A 75 5.43 3.49 3.85
C ALA A 75 5.11 2.74 5.16
N ALA A 76 4.95 3.47 6.27
CA ALA A 76 4.56 2.88 7.54
C ALA A 76 3.13 2.31 7.51
N GLN A 77 2.22 2.96 6.79
CA GLN A 77 0.85 2.47 6.62
C GLN A 77 0.81 1.20 5.77
N ALA A 78 1.55 1.16 4.66
CA ALA A 78 1.67 -0.04 3.81
C ALA A 78 2.22 -1.23 4.59
N GLU A 79 3.23 -1.02 5.44
CA GLU A 79 3.78 -2.08 6.29
C GLU A 79 2.76 -2.55 7.35
N ARG A 80 2.00 -1.64 7.95
CA ARG A 80 0.91 -2.01 8.89
C ARG A 80 -0.16 -2.85 8.20
N GLU A 81 -0.55 -2.51 6.98
CA GLU A 81 -1.52 -3.27 6.19
C GLU A 81 -0.99 -4.66 5.84
N ARG A 82 0.29 -4.75 5.47
CA ARG A 82 0.97 -6.04 5.23
C ARG A 82 0.96 -6.92 6.48
N VAL A 83 1.34 -6.36 7.63
CA VAL A 83 1.33 -7.08 8.91
C VAL A 83 -0.08 -7.48 9.32
N ALA A 84 -1.07 -6.59 9.14
CA ALA A 84 -2.47 -6.90 9.40
C ALA A 84 -2.97 -8.05 8.51
N GLY A 85 -2.58 -8.11 7.24
CA GLY A 85 -2.91 -9.23 6.35
C GLY A 85 -2.29 -10.57 6.77
N LEU A 86 -1.10 -10.54 7.39
CA LEU A 86 -0.44 -11.74 7.93
C LEU A 86 -1.04 -12.22 9.25
N ILE A 87 -1.47 -11.28 10.10
CA ILE A 87 -2.05 -11.57 11.43
C ILE A 87 -3.55 -11.85 11.34
N ALA A 88 -4.23 -11.34 10.31
CA ALA A 88 -5.65 -11.53 10.12
C ALA A 88 -5.98 -13.04 10.18
N PRO A 89 -6.91 -13.45 11.05
CA PRO A 89 -7.35 -14.83 11.08
C PRO A 89 -7.91 -15.15 9.70
N GLN A 90 -7.27 -16.08 8.98
CA GLN A 90 -7.85 -16.60 7.76
C GLN A 90 -9.21 -17.18 8.15
N ALA A 91 -10.27 -16.63 7.55
CA ALA A 91 -11.63 -17.07 7.83
C ALA A 91 -11.66 -18.59 7.71
N MET A 92 -12.07 -19.26 8.79
CA MET A 92 -12.23 -20.72 8.72
C MET A 92 -13.14 -21.01 7.52
N PRO A 93 -12.73 -21.91 6.61
CA PRO A 93 -13.52 -22.20 5.43
C PRO A 93 -14.93 -22.59 5.87
N GLY A 94 -15.93 -22.07 5.15
CA GLY A 94 -17.34 -22.35 5.43
C GLY A 94 -17.58 -23.86 5.53
N ALA A 95 -18.55 -24.27 6.35
CA ALA A 95 -18.88 -25.68 6.53
C ALA A 95 -19.09 -26.33 5.15
N ARG A 96 -18.31 -27.37 4.83
CA ARG A 96 -18.27 -28.01 3.51
C ARG A 96 -19.64 -28.46 3.01
N ALA A 97 -20.49 -28.94 3.92
CA ALA A 97 -21.88 -29.31 3.66
C ALA A 97 -22.78 -28.16 3.14
N GLY A 98 -22.38 -26.90 3.35
CA GLY A 98 -23.10 -25.70 2.87
C GLY A 98 -22.53 -25.11 1.58
N LEU A 99 -21.39 -25.59 1.09
CA LEU A 99 -20.79 -25.10 -0.16
C LEU A 99 -21.58 -25.58 -1.37
N GLN A 100 -21.75 -24.74 -2.37
CA GLN A 100 -22.43 -25.10 -3.63
C GLN A 100 -21.66 -24.56 -4.84
N GLY A 101 -21.86 -25.21 -5.99
CA GLY A 101 -21.35 -24.74 -7.27
C GLY A 101 -19.82 -24.55 -7.29
N PRO A 102 -19.30 -23.45 -7.87
CA PRO A 102 -17.86 -23.25 -8.03
C PRO A 102 -17.05 -23.29 -6.72
N ALA A 103 -17.63 -22.81 -5.62
CA ALA A 103 -16.98 -22.82 -4.31
C ALA A 103 -16.85 -24.25 -3.75
N ALA A 104 -17.84 -25.11 -3.98
CA ALA A 104 -17.77 -26.52 -3.61
C ALA A 104 -16.71 -27.27 -4.43
N ILE A 105 -16.64 -27.02 -5.74
CA ILE A 105 -15.64 -27.63 -6.63
C ILE A 105 -14.22 -27.24 -6.20
N ALA A 106 -13.98 -25.95 -5.93
CA ALA A 106 -12.67 -25.45 -5.52
C ALA A 106 -12.21 -26.07 -4.19
N GLN A 107 -13.07 -26.09 -3.18
CA GLN A 107 -12.74 -26.66 -1.87
C GLN A 107 -12.56 -28.18 -1.94
N LEU A 108 -13.37 -28.88 -2.73
CA LEU A 108 -13.25 -30.33 -2.92
C LEU A 108 -11.96 -30.69 -3.66
N ALA A 109 -11.51 -29.85 -4.60
CA ALA A 109 -10.23 -30.01 -5.27
C ALA A 109 -9.05 -29.89 -4.28
N ASP A 110 -9.09 -28.90 -3.37
CA ASP A 110 -8.06 -28.74 -2.33
C ASP A 110 -8.04 -29.91 -1.34
N ASP A 111 -9.22 -30.43 -0.97
CA ASP A 111 -9.32 -31.62 -0.12
C ASP A 111 -8.80 -32.88 -0.87
N PHE A 112 -9.01 -33.02 -2.18
CA PHE A 112 -8.40 -34.10 -2.98
C PHE A 112 -6.87 -34.02 -2.97
N ILE A 113 -6.30 -32.83 -3.13
CA ILE A 113 -4.85 -32.61 -3.05
C ILE A 113 -4.32 -32.98 -1.66
N THR A 114 -5.03 -32.56 -0.62
CA THR A 114 -4.65 -32.80 0.79
C THR A 114 -4.73 -34.29 1.16
N ILE A 115 -5.72 -35.03 0.63
CA ILE A 115 -5.85 -36.46 0.93
C ILE A 115 -4.83 -37.27 0.13
N THR A 116 -4.66 -36.98 -1.16
CA THR A 116 -3.69 -37.69 -2.03
C THR A 116 -2.24 -37.53 -1.55
N THR A 117 -1.92 -36.40 -0.90
CA THR A 117 -0.60 -36.18 -0.29
C THR A 117 -0.41 -36.91 1.05
N ARG A 118 -1.51 -37.36 1.71
CA ARG A 118 -1.46 -38.05 3.01
C ARG A 118 -1.70 -39.56 2.92
N ASN A 119 -2.48 -40.03 1.95
CA ASN A 119 -2.87 -41.42 1.69
C ASN A 119 -2.94 -41.66 0.17
N GLU A 120 -2.67 -42.88 -0.30
CA GLU A 120 -2.59 -43.31 -1.73
C GLU A 120 -3.91 -43.18 -2.55
N GLY A 121 -4.82 -42.30 -2.16
CA GLY A 121 -6.06 -42.01 -2.85
C GLY A 121 -7.10 -41.37 -1.93
N ALA A 122 -7.97 -40.54 -2.50
CA ALA A 122 -9.07 -39.98 -1.73
C ALA A 122 -10.21 -41.00 -1.56
N ALA A 123 -10.27 -41.62 -0.38
CA ALA A 123 -11.36 -42.52 -0.03
C ALA A 123 -12.61 -41.69 0.33
N LEU A 124 -13.77 -42.05 -0.23
CA LEU A 124 -15.07 -41.44 0.06
C LEU A 124 -15.35 -41.27 1.58
N PRO A 125 -14.98 -42.22 2.47
CA PRO A 125 -15.11 -42.05 3.92
C PRO A 125 -14.34 -40.83 4.48
N ASP A 126 -13.18 -40.49 3.92
CA ASP A 126 -12.36 -39.38 4.42
C ASP A 126 -12.98 -38.03 4.06
N LEU A 127 -13.54 -37.91 2.86
CA LEU A 127 -14.29 -36.72 2.45
C LEU A 127 -15.55 -36.53 3.32
N ILE A 128 -16.25 -37.61 3.65
CA ILE A 128 -17.40 -37.56 4.56
C ILE A 128 -16.96 -37.10 5.96
N ARG A 129 -15.83 -37.61 6.49
CA ARG A 129 -15.26 -37.16 7.77
C ARG A 129 -14.86 -35.68 7.76
N MET A 130 -14.42 -35.16 6.62
CA MET A 130 -14.12 -33.74 6.45
C MET A 130 -15.38 -32.85 6.45
N GLY A 131 -16.58 -33.44 6.31
CA GLY A 131 -17.86 -32.75 6.38
C GLY A 131 -18.58 -32.57 5.04
N TRP A 132 -18.17 -33.29 4.00
CA TRP A 132 -18.87 -33.31 2.71
C TRP A 132 -20.14 -34.16 2.74
N ARG A 133 -21.19 -33.72 2.04
CA ARG A 133 -22.35 -34.59 1.77
C ARG A 133 -22.05 -35.50 0.59
N LYS A 134 -22.53 -36.74 0.67
CA LYS A 134 -22.37 -37.75 -0.38
C LYS A 134 -22.86 -37.25 -1.75
N SER A 135 -23.99 -36.53 -1.78
CA SER A 135 -24.54 -35.94 -3.01
C SER A 135 -23.59 -34.93 -3.66
N GLN A 136 -23.04 -34.01 -2.88
CA GLN A 136 -22.09 -32.99 -3.37
C GLN A 136 -20.81 -33.63 -3.93
N ILE A 137 -20.32 -34.69 -3.29
CA ILE A 137 -19.14 -35.41 -3.76
C ILE A 137 -19.42 -36.01 -5.14
N PHE A 138 -20.54 -36.72 -5.32
CA PHE A 138 -20.87 -37.29 -6.63
C PHE A 138 -21.16 -36.25 -7.70
N GLU A 139 -21.78 -35.13 -7.32
CA GLU A 139 -22.10 -34.05 -8.25
C GLU A 139 -20.86 -33.30 -8.73
N HIS A 140 -19.85 -33.13 -7.88
CA HIS A 140 -18.71 -32.25 -8.14
C HIS A 140 -17.36 -32.96 -8.29
N ALA A 141 -17.27 -34.27 -8.05
CA ALA A 141 -16.01 -35.01 -8.00
C ALA A 141 -15.18 -34.88 -9.28
N ASP A 142 -15.79 -35.02 -10.46
CA ASP A 142 -15.03 -35.03 -11.72
C ASP A 142 -14.45 -33.66 -12.05
N ALA A 143 -15.24 -32.60 -11.84
CA ALA A 143 -14.78 -31.22 -11.97
C ALA A 143 -13.67 -30.90 -10.95
N ALA A 144 -13.85 -31.33 -9.70
CA ALA A 144 -12.89 -31.09 -8.63
C ALA A 144 -11.57 -31.89 -8.83
N ARG A 145 -11.62 -33.11 -9.35
CA ARG A 145 -10.41 -33.89 -9.70
C ARG A 145 -9.63 -33.26 -10.84
N THR A 146 -10.33 -32.77 -11.86
CA THR A 146 -9.70 -32.07 -13.00
C THR A 146 -8.98 -30.81 -12.52
N LEU A 147 -9.64 -30.03 -11.65
CA LEU A 147 -9.05 -28.85 -11.03
C LEU A 147 -7.91 -29.18 -10.06
N ALA A 148 -8.01 -30.26 -9.30
CA ALA A 148 -6.94 -30.72 -8.42
C ALA A 148 -5.69 -31.11 -9.23
N TYR A 149 -5.88 -31.84 -10.33
CA TYR A 149 -4.82 -32.24 -11.23
C TYR A 149 -4.16 -31.03 -11.91
N SER A 150 -4.93 -30.04 -12.36
CA SER A 150 -4.38 -28.82 -12.97
C SER A 150 -3.55 -28.00 -11.96
N ARG A 151 -4.02 -27.88 -10.71
CA ARG A 151 -3.31 -27.21 -9.61
C ARG A 151 -2.02 -27.92 -9.22
N GLN A 152 -2.02 -29.25 -9.15
CA GLN A 152 -0.83 -30.03 -8.82
C GLN A 152 0.25 -29.98 -9.90
N ASN A 153 -0.15 -29.93 -11.18
CA ASN A 153 0.78 -29.96 -12.31
C ASN A 153 1.10 -28.58 -12.88
N GLY A 154 0.64 -27.50 -12.24
CA GLY A 154 0.95 -26.12 -12.65
C GLY A 154 0.36 -25.70 -14.00
N VAL A 155 -0.62 -26.44 -14.53
CA VAL A 155 -1.31 -26.06 -15.77
C VAL A 155 -2.42 -25.09 -15.37
N ALA A 156 -2.09 -23.80 -15.39
CA ALA A 156 -3.08 -22.74 -15.24
C ALA A 156 -4.12 -22.87 -16.36
N ALA A 157 -5.37 -23.12 -15.98
CA ALA A 157 -6.55 -22.91 -16.82
C ALA A 157 -7.36 -21.77 -16.21
#